data_AF-A0A0M3JNV8-F1
#
_entry.id   AF-A0A0M3JNV8-F1
#
_cell.length_a   1.000
_cell.length_b   1.000
_cell.length_c   1.000
_cell.angle_alpha   90.00
_cell.angle_beta   90.00
_cell.angle_gamma   90.00
#
_symmetry.space_group_name_H-M   'P 1'
#
loop_
_entity.id
_entity.type
_entity.pdbx_description
1 polymer ?
#
loop_
_entity_poly.entity_id
_entity_poly.type
_entity_poly.pdbx_seq_one_letter_code
_entity_poly.pdbx_strand_id
1 'polypeptide(L)'
;MVRDLTMSLPEANYVSLGLSVFGVAFLAIGKDYVNPWFRKRSPVPLPLELILVIIATIFSMVMDLKSTYHVQIVDYIPQGRVLFSFQFYLIN
;
A
#
# COMPACT_ATOMS: atom_id res chain seq x y z
N MET A 1 -8.98 17.35 17.25
CA MET A 1 -8.85 16.53 16.03
C MET A 1 -7.90 17.16 15.00
N VAL A 2 -8.24 18.28 14.34
CA VAL A 2 -7.31 18.89 13.36
C VAL A 2 -6.03 19.43 14.02
N ARG A 3 -6.16 20.00 15.24
CA ARG A 3 -5.01 20.46 16.04
C ARG A 3 -4.02 19.34 16.38
N ASP A 4 -4.52 18.16 16.74
CA ASP A 4 -3.70 17.01 17.13
C ASP A 4 -2.89 16.50 15.92
N LEU A 5 -3.52 16.44 14.74
CA LEU A 5 -2.83 16.09 13.49
C LEU A 5 -1.71 17.09 13.16
N THR A 6 -2.00 18.40 13.23
CA THR A 6 -1.00 19.44 12.93
C THR A 6 0.19 19.43 13.89
N MET A 7 0.00 19.00 15.14
CA MET A 7 1.09 18.87 16.11
C MET A 7 1.95 17.62 15.88
N SER A 8 1.39 16.56 15.29
CA SER A 8 2.10 15.31 14.98
C SER A 8 2.78 15.29 13.61
N LEU A 9 2.49 16.27 12.73
CA LEU A 9 3.13 16.40 11.41
C LEU A 9 4.68 16.42 11.44
N PRO A 10 5.34 17.14 12.37
CA PRO A 10 6.81 17.18 12.44
C PRO A 10 7.45 15.86 12.86
N GLU A 11 6.72 15.01 13.59
CA GLU A 11 7.19 13.69 14.04
C GLU A 11 7.02 12.62 12.95
N ALA A 12 6.35 12.95 11.84
CA ALA A 12 6.13 12.02 10.75
C ALA A 12 7.44 11.69 10.01
N ASN A 13 7.59 10.43 9.63
CA ASN A 13 8.75 9.96 8.90
C ASN A 13 8.79 10.52 7.47
N TYR A 14 9.83 11.28 7.14
CA TYR A 14 9.99 11.90 5.82
C TYR A 14 10.06 10.89 4.67
N VAL A 15 10.61 9.69 4.90
CA VAL A 15 10.68 8.63 3.88
C VAL A 15 9.30 8.06 3.61
N SER A 16 8.50 7.83 4.65
CA SER A 16 7.10 7.40 4.50
C SER A 16 6.27 8.44 3.74
N LEU A 17 6.48 9.73 4.00
CA LEU A 17 5.82 10.82 3.26
C LEU A 17 6.24 10.81 1.79
N GLY A 18 7.53 10.67 1.51
CA GLY A 18 8.06 10.58 0.14
C GLY A 18 7.50 9.38 -0.63
N LEU A 19 7.43 8.21 -0.01
CA LEU A 19 6.84 7.00 -0.60
C LEU A 19 5.35 7.16 -0.89
N SER A 20 4.61 7.84 -0.03
CA SER A 20 3.19 8.15 -0.24
C SER A 20 2.99 9.07 -1.45
N VAL A 21 3.73 10.18 -1.51
CA VAL A 21 3.68 11.11 -2.65
C VAL A 21 4.09 10.40 -3.94
N PHE A 22 5.14 9.58 -3.89
CA PHE A 22 5.60 8.79 -5.03
C PHE A 22 4.51 7.81 -5.51
N GLY A 23 3.86 7.08 -4.60
CA GLY A 23 2.80 6.14 -4.94
C GLY A 23 1.62 6.83 -5.63
N VAL A 24 1.19 7.98 -5.10
CA VAL A 24 0.11 8.77 -5.72
C VAL A 24 0.51 9.29 -7.11
N ALA A 25 1.73 9.83 -7.25
CA ALA A 25 2.23 10.30 -8.52
C ALA A 25 2.35 9.16 -9.55
N PHE A 26 2.85 7.99 -9.13
CA PHE A 26 2.95 6.81 -9.99
C PHE A 26 1.58 6.33 -10.47
N LEU A 27 0.56 6.30 -9.60
CA LEU A 27 -0.80 5.93 -10.01
C LEU A 27 -1.42 6.95 -10.96
N ALA A 28 -1.24 8.24 -10.69
CA ALA A 28 -1.72 9.30 -11.57
C ALA A 28 -1.11 9.18 -12.96
N ILE A 29 0.23 9.08 -13.03
CA ILE A 29 0.96 8.92 -14.29
C ILE A 29 0.60 7.60 -14.96
N GLY A 30 0.53 6.50 -14.22
CA GLY A 30 0.14 5.19 -14.75
C GLY A 30 -1.24 5.25 -15.41
N LYS A 31 -2.20 5.91 -14.76
CA LYS A 31 -3.55 6.06 -15.29
C LYS A 31 -3.58 6.93 -16.55
N ASP A 32 -2.79 7.98 -16.62
CA ASP A 32 -2.83 8.91 -17.75
C ASP A 32 -1.97 8.47 -18.94
N TYR A 33 -0.85 7.77 -18.71
CA TYR A 33 0.08 7.34 -19.75
C TYR A 33 -0.05 5.85 -20.10
N VAL A 34 -0.09 4.97 -19.09
CA VAL A 34 -0.11 3.52 -19.31
C VAL A 34 -1.50 3.06 -19.76
N ASN A 35 -2.57 3.62 -19.19
CA ASN A 35 -3.93 3.24 -19.55
C ASN A 35 -4.26 3.48 -21.04
N PRO A 36 -4.05 4.68 -21.65
CA PRO A 36 -4.37 4.86 -23.07
C PRO A 36 -3.46 4.04 -24.00
N TRP A 37 -2.22 3.76 -23.60
CA TRP A 37 -1.32 2.90 -24.35
C TRP A 37 -1.78 1.44 -24.32
N PHE A 38 -2.15 0.94 -23.14
CA PHE A 38 -2.62 -0.43 -22.96
C PHE A 38 -4.02 -0.66 -23.53
N ARG A 39 -4.91 0.34 -23.47
CA ARG A 39 -6.24 0.28 -24.09
C ARG A 39 -6.20 0.10 -25.61
N LYS A 40 -5.09 0.45 -26.27
CA LYS A 40 -4.89 0.15 -27.71
C LYS A 40 -4.59 -1.33 -27.96
N ARG A 41 -4.12 -2.07 -26.94
CA ARG A 41 -3.66 -3.47 -27.03
C ARG A 41 -4.65 -4.45 -26.42
N SER A 42 -5.38 -4.07 -25.36
CA SER A 42 -6.34 -4.93 -24.67
C SER A 42 -7.55 -4.13 -24.15
N PRO A 43 -8.78 -4.68 -24.24
CA PRO A 43 -9.99 -4.06 -23.70
C PRO A 43 -10.14 -4.18 -22.17
N VAL A 44 -9.26 -4.95 -21.51
CA VAL A 44 -9.32 -5.20 -20.06
C VAL A 44 -8.64 -4.06 -19.29
N PRO A 45 -9.25 -3.54 -18.21
CA PRO A 45 -8.61 -2.54 -17.37
C PRO A 45 -7.34 -3.09 -16.72
N LEU A 46 -6.26 -2.33 -16.75
CA LEU A 46 -4.97 -2.74 -16.18
C LEU A 46 -4.96 -2.47 -14.67
N PRO A 47 -4.67 -3.47 -13.82
CA PRO A 47 -4.62 -3.29 -12.37
C PRO A 47 -3.29 -2.63 -11.95
N LEU A 48 -3.14 -1.35 -12.26
CA LEU A 48 -1.95 -0.54 -11.94
C LEU A 48 -1.61 -0.54 -10.45
N GLU A 49 -2.64 -0.52 -9.61
CA GLU A 49 -2.50 -0.54 -8.15
C GLU A 49 -1.76 -1.78 -7.67
N LEU A 50 -2.10 -2.97 -8.21
CA LEU A 50 -1.42 -4.22 -7.86
C LEU A 50 0.04 -4.21 -8.32
N ILE A 51 0.31 -3.69 -9.52
CA ILE A 51 1.69 -3.58 -10.03
C ILE A 51 2.52 -2.67 -9.14
N LEU A 52 1.97 -1.52 -8.76
CA LEU A 52 2.62 -0.60 -7.82
C LEU A 52 2.94 -1.31 -6.50
N VAL A 53 1.97 -2.02 -5.90
CA VAL A 53 2.17 -2.71 -4.62
C VAL A 53 3.27 -3.76 -4.73
N ILE A 54 3.29 -4.58 -5.79
CA ILE A 54 4.32 -5.60 -6.00
C ILE A 54 5.72 -4.96 -6.08
N ILE A 55 5.87 -3.89 -6.87
CA ILE A 55 7.14 -3.18 -7.01
C ILE A 55 7.55 -2.56 -5.67
N ALA A 56 6.61 -1.93 -4.95
CA ALA A 56 6.87 -1.33 -3.64
C ALA A 56 7.30 -2.37 -2.60
N THR A 57 6.70 -3.57 -2.61
CA THR A 57 7.11 -4.67 -1.73
C THR A 57 8.53 -5.14 -2.04
N ILE A 58 8.88 -5.33 -3.32
CA ILE A 58 10.24 -5.70 -3.73
C ILE A 58 11.24 -4.62 -3.29
N PHE A 59 10.90 -3.36 -3.55
CA PHE A 59 11.73 -2.22 -3.17
C PHE A 59 11.92 -2.12 -1.65
N SER A 60 10.85 -2.37 -0.88
CA SER A 60 10.88 -2.39 0.59
C SER A 60 11.84 -3.46 1.13
N MET A 61 11.87 -4.65 0.50
CA MET A 61 12.80 -5.72 0.86
C MET A 61 14.25 -5.37 0.51
N VAL A 62 14.49 -4.79 -0.67
CA VAL A 62 15.85 -4.47 -1.14
C VAL A 62 16.47 -3.31 -0.35
N MET A 63 15.67 -2.30 -0.01
CA MET A 63 16.16 -1.11 0.72
C MET A 63 16.08 -1.24 2.25
N ASP A 64 15.55 -2.35 2.76
CA ASP A 64 15.29 -2.59 4.18
C ASP A 64 14.68 -1.37 4.90
N LEU A 65 13.49 -0.96 4.41
CA LEU A 65 12.80 0.24 4.89
C LEU A 65 12.41 0.16 6.38
N LYS A 66 12.24 -1.05 6.90
CA LYS A 66 11.89 -1.29 8.31
C LYS A 66 13.07 -0.97 9.22
N SER A 67 14.24 -1.55 8.98
CA SER A 67 15.40 -1.35 9.87
C SER A 67 16.08 0.00 9.65
N THR A 68 16.27 0.40 8.38
CA THR A 68 17.07 1.58 8.05
C THR A 68 16.30 2.87 8.30
N TYR A 69 15.03 2.89 7.89
CA TYR A 69 14.24 4.11 7.89
C TYR A 69 13.08 4.08 8.90
N HIS A 70 12.91 3.00 9.66
CA HIS A 70 11.85 2.90 10.68
C HIS A 70 10.45 3.15 10.09
N VAL A 71 10.29 2.82 8.81
CA VAL A 71 9.01 2.93 8.10
C VAL A 71 8.12 1.79 8.57
N GLN A 72 6.88 2.10 8.93
CA GLN A 72 5.90 1.08 9.25
C GLN A 72 5.53 0.33 7.96
N ILE A 73 5.99 -0.91 7.87
CA ILE A 73 5.67 -1.80 6.75
C ILE A 73 4.56 -2.78 7.13
N VAL A 74 3.89 -3.34 6.12
CA VAL A 74 2.97 -4.45 6.31
C VAL A 74 3.78 -5.66 6.79
N ASP A 75 3.48 -6.12 8.00
CA ASP A 75 4.11 -7.29 8.61
C ASP A 75 3.29 -8.57 8.27
N TYR A 76 3.54 -9.66 9.00
CA TYR A 76 2.89 -10.94 8.77
C TYR A 76 1.35 -10.84 8.69
N ILE A 77 0.80 -11.21 7.54
CA ILE A 77 -0.65 -11.34 7.34
C ILE A 77 -1.04 -12.82 7.54
N PRO A 78 -1.88 -13.14 8.55
CA PRO A 78 -2.32 -14.52 8.76
C PRO A 78 -3.13 -15.00 7.56
N GLN A 79 -2.72 -16.13 6.98
CA GLN A 79 -3.41 -16.75 5.86
C GLN A 79 -4.43 -17.77 6.37
N GLY A 80 -5.72 -17.57 6.08
CA GLY A 80 -6.79 -18.49 6.48
C GLY A 80 -8.15 -17.81 6.69
N ARG A 81 -9.19 -18.60 6.98
CA ARG A 81 -10.49 -18.06 7.40
C ARG A 81 -10.33 -17.42 8.78
N VAL A 82 -10.80 -16.18 8.94
CA VAL A 82 -11.02 -15.59 10.26
C VAL A 82 -12.00 -16.52 10.97
N LEU A 83 -11.51 -17.29 11.94
CA LEU A 83 -12.31 -18.28 12.66
C LEU A 83 -13.40 -17.52 13.41
N PHE A 84 -14.57 -17.39 12.78
CA PHE A 84 -15.85 -17.09 13.42
C PHE A 84 -16.28 -18.34 14.24
N SER A 85 -15.35 -18.87 15.04
CA SER A 85 -15.52 -20.08 15.84
C SER A 85 -16.38 -19.82 17.07
N PHE A 86 -16.44 -18.57 17.54
CA PHE A 86 -17.11 -18.22 18.79
C PHE A 86 -18.64 -18.32 18.69
N GLN A 87 -19.21 -18.17 17.49
CA GLN A 87 -20.66 -18.21 17.30
C GLN A 87 -21.20 -19.64 17.14
N PHE A 88 -20.37 -20.60 16.69
CA PHE A 88 -20.79 -21.99 16.51
C PHE A 88 -20.80 -22.80 17.82
N TYR A 89 -19.95 -22.44 18.80
CA TYR A 89 -19.90 -23.13 20.11
C TYR A 89 -21.06 -22.74 21.05
N LEU A 90 -21.79 -21.67 20.74
CA LEU A 90 -22.97 -21.23 21.50
C LEU A 90 -24.30 -21.72 20.89
N ILE A 91 -24.24 -22.52 19.80
CA ILE A 91 -25.41 -23.04 19.07
C ILE A 91 -25.42 -24.59 19.08
N ASN A 92 -24.44 -25.25 19.72
CA ASN A 92 -24.46 -26.68 20.06
C ASN A 92 -24.44 -26.86 21.58
#